data_AF-A0A6A4GDE7-F1
#
_entry.id   AF-A0A6A4GDE7-F1
#
_cell.length_a   1.000
_cell.length_b   1.000
_cell.length_c   1.000
_cell.angle_alpha   90.00
_cell.angle_beta   90.00
_cell.angle_gamma   90.00
#
_symmetry.space_group_name_H-M   'P 1'
#
loop_
_entity.id
_entity.type
_entity.pdbx_description
1 polymer ?
#
loop_
_entity_poly.entity_id
_entity_poly.type
_entity_poly.pdbx_seq_one_letter_code
_entity_poly.pdbx_strand_id
1 'polypeptide(L)'
;KCDSILIRDALRRANRIAYVATSDGIPKRAGIVSDHRAVFLNEADDVLHNDQRCTCPIYNYARLFAWTAAVEEISEYFHEATRRSRLFQPVDSNKPWVFGDRSCNLSDENRIGTSSQVVAYCTSFFPRRSRWGSGVWGRIIVASILALILQWGTAGAAIFVTWETPTRGLGCRSGSYLLYAIVSTIVWVLLVFANILSHYSTFDCTSYVLEEKKKHYARVDLAGSLSIIIRRFGKVLAAVNAVWIFTTCMFQFTSFFNCCWCDSNVLGLGAARAYNVISLTNEEVDSTRAAWIGGAVFASGAAAIYVGFINVFIDPPLSVGPIANK
;
A
#
# COMPACT_ATOMS: atom_id res chain seq x y z
N LYS A 1 -0.40 -4.97 18.49
CA LYS A 1 0.46 -5.82 19.35
C LYS A 1 0.75 -7.21 18.75
N CYS A 2 0.02 -7.70 17.74
CA CYS A 2 0.08 -9.11 17.34
C CYS A 2 1.23 -9.55 16.40
N ASP A 3 2.11 -8.66 15.91
CA ASP A 3 3.09 -9.06 14.87
C ASP A 3 4.55 -8.67 15.15
N SER A 4 4.82 -7.92 16.22
CA SER A 4 6.19 -7.46 16.49
C SER A 4 7.14 -8.60 16.85
N ILE A 5 6.62 -9.67 17.47
CA ILE A 5 7.41 -10.88 17.80
C ILE A 5 7.77 -11.64 16.53
N LEU A 6 6.80 -11.85 15.63
CA LEU A 6 7.00 -12.55 14.36
C LEU A 6 7.99 -11.80 13.47
N ILE A 7 7.86 -10.47 13.35
CA ILE A 7 8.80 -9.63 12.61
C ILE A 7 10.20 -9.69 13.23
N ARG A 8 10.31 -9.56 14.56
CA ARG A 8 11.61 -9.67 15.25
C ARG A 8 12.26 -11.03 15.04
N ASP A 9 11.48 -12.11 15.06
CA ASP A 9 12.02 -13.45 14.84
C ASP A 9 12.41 -13.67 13.37
N ALA A 10 11.62 -13.19 12.41
CA ALA A 10 11.97 -13.21 11.00
C ALA A 10 13.29 -12.47 10.74
N LEU A 11 13.45 -11.27 11.30
CA LEU A 11 14.70 -10.51 11.21
C LEU A 11 15.87 -11.21 11.90
N ARG A 12 15.64 -11.84 13.06
CA ARG A 12 16.68 -12.63 13.73
C ARG A 12 17.14 -13.79 12.85
N ARG A 13 16.21 -14.52 12.23
CA ARG A 13 16.51 -15.62 11.30
C ARG A 13 17.26 -15.13 10.06
N ALA A 14 16.83 -14.02 9.46
CA ALA A 14 17.51 -13.41 8.31
C ALA A 14 18.95 -12.99 8.65
N ASN A 15 19.15 -12.34 9.79
CA ASN A 15 20.49 -11.93 10.23
C ASN A 15 21.42 -13.11 10.59
N ARG A 16 20.87 -14.26 11.00
CA ARG A 16 21.65 -15.46 11.31
C ARG A 16 22.30 -16.10 10.07
N ILE A 17 21.67 -15.93 8.91
CA ILE A 17 22.14 -16.51 7.64
C ILE A 17 22.85 -15.47 6.75
N ALA A 18 22.96 -14.22 7.22
CA ALA A 18 23.62 -13.15 6.48
C ALA A 18 25.14 -13.30 6.54
N TYR A 19 25.78 -13.15 5.38
CA TYR A 19 27.23 -13.10 5.22
C TYR A 19 27.66 -11.68 4.89
N VAL A 20 28.83 -11.29 5.40
CA VAL A 20 29.46 -10.00 5.13
C VAL A 20 30.83 -10.22 4.52
N ALA A 21 31.16 -9.38 3.55
CA ALA A 21 32.50 -9.31 3.00
C ALA A 21 33.41 -8.53 3.97
N THR A 22 34.61 -9.05 4.19
CA THR A 22 35.58 -8.52 5.14
C THR A 22 36.83 -8.03 4.41
N SER A 23 37.69 -7.29 5.10
CA SER A 23 38.93 -6.75 4.50
C SER A 23 39.94 -7.83 4.12
N ASP A 24 39.93 -8.97 4.80
CA ASP A 24 40.77 -10.15 4.49
C ASP A 24 40.23 -10.98 3.30
N GLY A 25 39.09 -10.59 2.72
CA GLY A 25 38.50 -11.25 1.56
C GLY A 25 37.84 -12.59 1.86
N ILE A 26 37.70 -12.98 3.13
CA ILE A 26 37.08 -14.25 3.53
C ILE A 26 35.67 -13.96 4.07
N PRO A 27 34.58 -14.38 3.39
CA PRO A 27 33.23 -14.06 3.85
C PRO A 27 32.96 -14.68 5.22
N LYS A 28 32.52 -13.85 6.17
CA LYS A 28 32.16 -14.26 7.53
C LYS A 28 30.69 -13.99 7.79
N ARG A 29 30.09 -14.76 8.70
CA ARG A 29 28.70 -14.47 9.12
C ARG A 29 28.64 -13.13 9.83
N ALA A 30 27.62 -12.33 9.51
CA ALA A 30 27.45 -10.98 10.06
C ALA A 30 27.59 -10.95 11.59
N GLY A 31 26.88 -11.86 12.27
CA GLY A 31 26.89 -11.95 13.74
C GLY A 31 28.19 -12.43 14.40
N ILE A 32 29.21 -12.81 13.63
CA ILE A 32 30.57 -13.12 14.15
C ILE A 32 31.46 -11.88 14.06
N VAL A 33 31.26 -11.03 13.04
CA VAL A 33 32.13 -9.89 12.74
C VAL A 33 31.77 -8.68 13.59
N SER A 34 30.48 -8.41 13.81
CA SER A 34 30.04 -7.33 14.68
C SER A 34 28.62 -7.58 15.20
N ASP A 35 28.22 -6.76 16.18
CA ASP A 35 26.83 -6.70 16.65
C ASP A 35 25.88 -6.06 15.60
N HIS A 36 26.41 -5.58 14.48
CA HIS A 36 25.60 -4.98 13.43
C HIS A 36 24.85 -6.06 12.65
N ARG A 37 23.58 -5.76 12.39
CA ARG A 37 22.65 -6.64 11.68
C ARG A 37 22.58 -6.23 10.22
N ALA A 38 22.49 -7.20 9.32
CA ALA A 38 22.28 -6.96 7.89
C ALA A 38 20.95 -6.23 7.62
N VAL A 39 19.91 -6.55 8.40
CA VAL A 39 18.63 -5.84 8.37
C VAL A 39 18.21 -5.49 9.80
N PHE A 40 17.85 -4.23 10.03
CA PHE A 40 17.38 -3.74 11.32
C PHE A 40 16.07 -2.96 11.18
N LEU A 41 15.32 -2.86 12.27
CA LEU A 41 14.16 -1.97 12.36
C LEU A 41 14.63 -0.63 12.89
N ASN A 42 14.24 0.44 12.22
CA ASN A 42 14.41 1.77 12.77
C ASN A 42 13.38 1.99 13.90
N GLU A 43 13.84 1.96 15.15
CA GLU A 43 13.02 2.15 16.36
C GLU A 43 13.02 3.63 16.86
N ALA A 44 13.68 4.56 16.16
CA ALA A 44 13.79 5.96 16.58
C ALA A 44 12.42 6.63 16.74
N ASP A 45 12.08 7.30 17.83
CA ASP A 45 10.73 7.89 17.97
C ASP A 45 10.51 9.09 17.03
N ASP A 46 9.63 8.94 16.03
CA ASP A 46 9.36 10.00 15.06
C ASP A 46 7.88 10.00 14.68
N VAL A 47 7.23 11.15 14.93
CA VAL A 47 5.82 11.40 14.66
C VAL A 47 5.51 11.28 13.16
N LEU A 48 6.46 11.63 12.29
CA LEU A 48 6.30 11.60 10.83
C LEU A 48 6.13 10.16 10.31
N HIS A 49 6.84 9.20 10.91
CA HIS A 49 6.90 7.80 10.45
C HIS A 49 6.12 6.82 11.34
N ASN A 50 5.33 7.32 12.30
CA ASN A 50 4.60 6.48 13.25
C ASN A 50 3.73 5.41 12.56
N ASP A 51 2.98 5.79 11.52
CA ASP A 51 2.12 4.88 10.76
C ASP A 51 2.87 3.72 10.10
N GLN A 52 4.11 3.94 9.67
CA GLN A 52 4.92 2.87 9.05
C GLN A 52 5.18 1.72 10.03
N ARG A 53 5.19 2.01 11.34
CA ARG A 53 5.43 1.04 12.41
C ARG A 53 4.20 0.25 12.79
N CYS A 54 3.02 0.77 12.49
CA CYS A 54 1.77 0.12 12.87
C CYS A 54 1.49 -1.07 11.95
N THR A 55 1.57 -2.31 12.46
CA THR A 55 1.48 -3.53 11.64
C THR A 55 0.10 -3.79 11.04
N CYS A 56 -0.96 -3.10 11.49
CA CYS A 56 -2.30 -3.32 10.97
C CYS A 56 -2.41 -2.95 9.48
N PRO A 57 -3.16 -3.71 8.66
CA PRO A 57 -3.27 -3.48 7.22
C PRO A 57 -3.70 -2.07 6.82
N ILE A 58 -4.51 -1.40 7.66
CA ILE A 58 -4.97 -0.02 7.44
C ILE A 58 -3.81 0.99 7.32
N TYR A 59 -2.63 0.68 7.85
CA TYR A 59 -1.44 1.54 7.77
C TYR A 59 -0.52 1.20 6.60
N ASN A 60 -0.86 0.24 5.74
CA ASN A 60 -0.02 -0.15 4.60
C ASN A 60 0.27 1.00 3.64
N TYR A 61 -0.64 1.98 3.53
CA TYR A 61 -0.44 3.18 2.72
C TYR A 61 0.86 3.91 3.08
N ALA A 62 1.25 3.96 4.36
CA ALA A 62 2.41 4.70 4.84
C ALA A 62 3.75 4.07 4.43
N ARG A 63 3.76 2.77 4.11
CA ARG A 63 4.98 2.01 3.78
C ARG A 63 5.34 2.04 2.31
N LEU A 64 4.44 2.49 1.44
CA LEU A 64 4.58 2.36 -0.01
C LEU A 64 5.97 2.77 -0.54
N PHE A 65 6.43 3.96 -0.17
CA PHE A 65 7.69 4.51 -0.67
C PHE A 65 8.90 3.86 0.02
N ALA A 66 8.88 3.75 1.35
CA ALA A 66 9.98 3.13 2.10
C ALA A 66 10.20 1.66 1.71
N TRP A 67 9.11 0.91 1.52
CA TRP A 67 9.15 -0.46 1.03
C TRP A 67 9.72 -0.52 -0.39
N THR A 68 9.23 0.33 -1.29
CA THR A 68 9.72 0.30 -2.68
C THR A 68 11.20 0.68 -2.75
N ALA A 69 11.63 1.69 -1.99
CA ALA A 69 13.04 2.08 -1.92
C ALA A 69 13.93 0.93 -1.44
N ALA A 70 13.54 0.25 -0.35
CA ALA A 70 14.30 -0.89 0.18
C ALA A 70 14.36 -2.08 -0.79
N VAL A 71 13.23 -2.41 -1.43
CA VAL A 71 13.18 -3.50 -2.41
C VAL A 71 14.02 -3.16 -3.64
N GLU A 72 13.94 -1.94 -4.14
CA GLU A 72 14.71 -1.52 -5.31
C GLU A 72 16.21 -1.53 -5.05
N GLU A 73 16.65 -0.99 -3.91
CA GLU A 73 18.05 -1.01 -3.50
C GLU A 73 18.59 -2.44 -3.45
N ILE A 74 17.89 -3.35 -2.77
CA ILE A 74 18.29 -4.76 -2.70
C ILE A 74 18.29 -5.39 -4.09
N SER A 75 17.24 -5.16 -4.89
CA SER A 75 17.13 -5.73 -6.23
C SER A 75 18.23 -5.25 -7.17
N GLU A 76 18.67 -4.00 -7.04
CA GLU A 76 19.73 -3.40 -7.88
C GLU A 76 21.07 -4.09 -7.60
N TYR A 77 21.42 -4.31 -6.33
CA TYR A 77 22.64 -5.04 -5.97
C TYR A 77 22.65 -6.47 -6.53
N PHE A 78 21.55 -7.21 -6.39
CA PHE A 78 21.45 -8.57 -6.93
C PHE A 78 21.44 -8.60 -8.47
N HIS A 79 20.80 -7.61 -9.10
CA HIS A 79 20.76 -7.50 -10.55
C HIS A 79 22.17 -7.25 -11.11
N GLU A 80 22.94 -6.34 -10.52
CA GLU A 80 24.31 -6.07 -10.96
C GLU A 80 25.24 -7.25 -10.72
N ALA A 81 25.14 -7.91 -9.55
CA ALA A 81 25.90 -9.13 -9.29
C ALA A 81 25.59 -10.23 -10.33
N THR A 82 24.32 -10.39 -10.68
CA THR A 82 23.90 -11.35 -11.72
C THR A 82 24.41 -10.94 -13.10
N ARG A 83 24.35 -9.65 -13.44
CA ARG A 83 24.83 -9.12 -14.73
C ARG A 83 26.32 -9.38 -14.91
N ARG A 84 27.14 -9.08 -13.91
CA ARG A 84 28.60 -9.31 -13.94
C ARG A 84 28.95 -10.79 -13.98
N SER A 85 28.19 -11.63 -13.26
CA SER A 85 28.34 -13.09 -13.37
C SER A 85 28.08 -13.60 -14.79
N ARG A 86 27.07 -13.06 -15.49
CA ARG A 86 26.80 -13.42 -16.91
C ARG A 86 27.89 -12.96 -17.88
N LEU A 87 28.65 -11.93 -17.49
CA LEU A 87 29.81 -11.43 -18.24
C LEU A 87 31.11 -12.15 -17.86
N PHE A 88 31.04 -13.21 -17.04
CA PHE A 88 32.20 -13.96 -16.54
C PHE A 88 33.21 -13.07 -15.81
N GLN A 89 32.71 -12.08 -15.05
CA GLN A 89 33.53 -11.18 -14.25
C GLN A 89 33.47 -11.63 -12.77
N PRO A 90 34.59 -12.05 -12.18
CA PRO A 90 34.66 -12.36 -10.74
C PRO A 90 34.68 -11.07 -9.92
N VAL A 91 34.37 -11.19 -8.62
CA VAL A 91 34.45 -10.09 -7.66
C VAL A 91 35.88 -9.56 -7.53
N ASP A 92 36.84 -10.47 -7.40
CA ASP A 92 38.27 -10.14 -7.41
C ASP A 92 38.78 -10.06 -8.85
N SER A 93 39.02 -8.85 -9.35
CA SER A 93 39.50 -8.59 -10.71
C SER A 93 40.86 -9.21 -11.02
N ASN A 94 41.61 -9.61 -9.99
CA ASN A 94 42.94 -10.23 -10.15
C ASN A 94 42.85 -11.74 -10.39
N LYS A 95 41.67 -12.34 -10.24
CA LYS A 95 41.46 -13.77 -10.45
C LYS A 95 40.74 -14.02 -11.77
N PRO A 96 41.08 -15.09 -12.50
CA PRO A 96 40.29 -15.52 -13.65
C PRO A 96 38.94 -16.08 -13.20
N TRP A 97 37.95 -16.04 -14.08
CA TRP A 97 36.64 -16.66 -13.84
C TRP A 97 36.75 -18.18 -13.77
N VAL A 98 36.21 -18.77 -12.70
CA VAL A 98 36.16 -20.22 -12.49
C VAL A 98 34.80 -20.76 -12.90
N PHE A 99 34.75 -21.66 -13.87
CA PHE A 99 33.50 -22.32 -14.24
C PHE A 99 33.05 -23.27 -13.12
N GLY A 100 31.76 -23.24 -12.79
CA GLY A 100 31.18 -24.15 -11.81
C GLY A 100 30.94 -25.55 -12.38
N ASP A 101 30.71 -26.52 -11.50
CA ASP A 101 30.42 -27.91 -11.87
C ASP A 101 29.03 -28.07 -12.49
N ARG A 102 28.76 -29.25 -13.09
CA ARG A 102 27.48 -29.60 -13.75
C ARG A 102 26.23 -29.39 -12.88
N SER A 103 26.36 -29.37 -11.54
CA SER A 103 25.26 -29.16 -10.59
C SER A 103 25.06 -27.69 -10.18
N CYS A 104 26.07 -26.83 -10.34
CA CYS A 104 26.00 -25.43 -9.94
C CYS A 104 26.83 -24.56 -10.90
N ASN A 105 26.15 -23.83 -11.78
CA ASN A 105 26.79 -23.04 -12.84
C ASN A 105 27.65 -21.87 -12.32
N LEU A 106 27.58 -21.51 -11.03
CA LEU A 106 28.42 -20.48 -10.41
C LEU A 106 29.26 -21.06 -9.27
N SER A 107 30.58 -21.06 -9.45
CA SER A 107 31.54 -21.28 -8.35
C SER A 107 31.46 -20.16 -7.31
N ASP A 108 31.55 -20.52 -6.03
CA ASP A 108 31.60 -19.57 -4.91
C ASP A 108 32.88 -18.73 -4.94
N GLU A 109 33.97 -19.24 -5.53
CA GLU A 109 35.24 -18.52 -5.67
C GLU A 109 35.11 -17.21 -6.45
N ASN A 110 34.19 -17.16 -7.42
CA ASN A 110 33.93 -15.95 -8.20
C ASN A 110 33.20 -14.87 -7.41
N ARG A 111 32.61 -15.21 -6.26
CA ARG A 111 31.80 -14.32 -5.41
C ARG A 111 32.54 -13.86 -4.16
N ILE A 112 33.81 -14.22 -4.03
CA ILE A 112 34.66 -13.92 -2.89
C ILE A 112 35.60 -12.77 -3.26
N GLY A 113 35.77 -11.83 -2.34
CA GLY A 113 36.66 -10.70 -2.47
C GLY A 113 36.60 -9.82 -1.22
N THR A 114 37.44 -8.79 -1.20
CA THR A 114 37.45 -7.82 -0.09
C THR A 114 36.15 -7.02 -0.05
N SER A 115 35.84 -6.41 1.10
CA SER A 115 34.64 -5.58 1.26
C SER A 115 34.51 -4.49 0.19
N SER A 116 35.61 -3.83 -0.19
CA SER A 116 35.62 -2.82 -1.26
C SER A 116 35.35 -3.41 -2.63
N GLN A 117 35.92 -4.59 -2.93
CA GLN A 117 35.68 -5.29 -4.20
C GLN A 117 34.22 -5.73 -4.31
N VAL A 118 33.62 -6.28 -3.25
CA VAL A 118 32.21 -6.70 -3.24
C VAL A 118 31.28 -5.50 -3.42
N VAL A 119 31.53 -4.39 -2.73
CA VAL A 119 30.75 -3.16 -2.92
C VAL A 119 30.87 -2.67 -4.37
N ALA A 120 32.09 -2.61 -4.91
CA ALA A 120 32.31 -2.19 -6.29
C ALA A 120 31.68 -3.16 -7.31
N TYR A 121 31.56 -4.45 -6.97
CA TYR A 121 30.93 -5.48 -7.78
C TYR A 121 29.42 -5.33 -7.86
N CYS A 122 28.78 -5.12 -6.71
CA CYS A 122 27.32 -5.02 -6.62
C CYS A 122 26.80 -3.62 -6.98
N THR A 123 27.64 -2.58 -6.92
CA THR A 123 27.21 -1.22 -7.24
C THR A 123 27.13 -1.00 -8.75
N SER A 124 26.01 -0.46 -9.22
CA SER A 124 25.82 -0.04 -10.60
C SER A 124 26.70 1.18 -10.93
N PHE A 125 27.31 1.17 -12.11
CA PHE A 125 27.99 2.35 -12.66
C PHE A 125 27.00 3.48 -13.00
N PHE A 126 25.75 3.14 -13.30
CA PHE A 126 24.68 4.09 -13.59
C PHE A 126 23.53 3.87 -12.59
N PRO A 127 23.62 4.46 -11.38
CA PRO A 127 22.59 4.26 -10.37
C PRO A 127 21.26 4.81 -10.87
N ARG A 128 20.26 3.94 -11.00
CA ARG A 128 18.88 4.33 -11.36
C ARG A 128 18.15 4.82 -10.12
N ARG A 129 18.57 5.95 -9.55
CA ARG A 129 17.90 6.54 -8.38
C ARG A 129 16.63 7.27 -8.80
N SER A 130 15.53 6.54 -8.94
CA SER A 130 14.21 7.17 -8.87
C SER A 130 13.97 7.59 -7.42
N ARG A 131 13.89 8.90 -7.16
CA ARG A 131 13.56 9.43 -5.83
C ARG A 131 12.22 8.91 -5.29
N TRP A 132 11.34 8.45 -6.18
CA TRP A 132 9.99 7.99 -5.86
C TRP A 132 9.84 6.47 -5.96
N GLY A 133 10.88 5.75 -6.40
CA GLY A 133 10.80 4.36 -6.83
C GLY A 133 10.34 4.20 -8.28
N SER A 134 10.78 3.14 -8.93
CA SER A 134 10.38 2.72 -10.28
C SER A 134 8.95 2.15 -10.29
N GLY A 135 8.12 2.68 -11.19
CA GLY A 135 6.74 2.19 -11.38
C GLY A 135 5.78 2.41 -10.21
N VAL A 136 6.18 3.16 -9.18
CA VAL A 136 5.36 3.40 -7.97
C VAL A 136 4.04 4.08 -8.32
N TRP A 137 4.05 5.08 -9.19
CA TRP A 137 2.83 5.75 -9.63
C TRP A 137 1.85 4.81 -10.34
N GLY A 138 2.34 3.90 -11.18
CA GLY A 138 1.51 2.88 -11.81
C GLY A 138 0.86 1.95 -10.79
N ARG A 139 1.63 1.50 -9.78
CA ARG A 139 1.11 0.69 -8.66
C ARG A 139 0.05 1.44 -7.85
N ILE A 140 0.28 2.72 -7.55
CA ILE A 140 -0.71 3.58 -6.87
C ILE A 140 -1.99 3.65 -7.70
N ILE A 141 -1.90 3.99 -8.99
CA ILE A 141 -3.06 4.18 -9.87
C ILE A 141 -3.89 2.90 -9.94
N VAL A 142 -3.26 1.75 -10.23
CA VAL A 142 -3.97 0.46 -10.33
C VAL A 142 -4.63 0.08 -9.00
N ALA A 143 -3.89 0.17 -7.89
CA ALA A 143 -4.45 -0.13 -6.57
C ALA A 143 -5.61 0.80 -6.20
N SER A 144 -5.51 2.08 -6.57
CA SER A 144 -6.55 3.08 -6.29
C SER A 144 -7.80 2.85 -7.12
N ILE A 145 -7.66 2.54 -8.41
CA ILE A 145 -8.80 2.19 -9.28
C ILE A 145 -9.53 0.97 -8.71
N LEU A 146 -8.81 -0.09 -8.33
CA LEU A 146 -9.41 -1.29 -7.78
C LEU A 146 -10.10 -1.05 -6.43
N ALA A 147 -9.47 -0.26 -5.55
CA ALA A 147 -10.06 0.13 -4.29
C ALA A 147 -11.34 0.96 -4.47
N LEU A 148 -11.33 1.90 -5.42
CA LEU A 148 -12.49 2.73 -5.75
C LEU A 148 -13.61 1.90 -6.41
N ILE A 149 -13.28 0.95 -7.28
CA ILE A 149 -14.25 0.00 -7.84
C ILE A 149 -14.92 -0.80 -6.72
N LEU A 150 -14.14 -1.32 -5.76
CA LEU A 150 -14.71 -2.06 -4.63
C LEU A 150 -15.59 -1.17 -3.75
N GLN A 151 -15.10 0.02 -3.39
CA GLN A 151 -15.79 0.95 -2.50
C GLN A 151 -17.08 1.49 -3.13
N TRP A 152 -17.01 2.03 -4.35
CA TRP A 152 -18.18 2.55 -5.05
C TRP A 152 -19.05 1.45 -5.64
N GLY A 153 -18.51 0.27 -5.93
CA GLY A 153 -19.30 -0.89 -6.32
C GLY A 153 -20.23 -1.35 -5.20
N THR A 154 -19.71 -1.44 -3.98
CA THR A 154 -20.49 -1.87 -2.80
C THR A 154 -21.39 -0.75 -2.26
N ALA A 155 -20.85 0.45 -2.03
CA ALA A 155 -21.64 1.58 -1.56
C ALA A 155 -22.63 2.07 -2.62
N GLY A 156 -22.22 2.12 -3.89
CA GLY A 156 -23.08 2.50 -5.02
C GLY A 156 -24.22 1.52 -5.24
N ALA A 157 -24.01 0.22 -5.07
CA ALA A 157 -25.11 -0.75 -5.07
C ALA A 157 -26.13 -0.44 -3.96
N ALA A 158 -25.67 -0.19 -2.73
CA ALA A 158 -26.56 0.15 -1.61
C ALA A 158 -27.32 1.46 -1.86
N ILE A 159 -26.66 2.48 -2.43
CA ILE A 159 -27.29 3.74 -2.85
C ILE A 159 -28.34 3.47 -3.93
N PHE A 160 -28.00 2.71 -4.97
CA PHE A 160 -28.90 2.42 -6.10
C PHE A 160 -30.16 1.69 -5.65
N VAL A 161 -30.02 0.62 -4.85
CA VAL A 161 -31.17 -0.15 -4.34
C VAL A 161 -32.10 0.71 -3.48
N THR A 162 -31.54 1.62 -2.68
CA THR A 162 -32.34 2.52 -1.83
C THR A 162 -32.85 3.76 -2.55
N TRP A 163 -32.31 4.09 -3.71
CA TRP A 163 -32.79 5.17 -4.59
C TRP A 163 -34.00 4.72 -5.41
N GLU A 164 -33.97 3.47 -5.88
CA GLU A 164 -35.03 2.83 -6.67
C GLU A 164 -36.17 2.27 -5.79
N THR A 165 -36.36 2.81 -4.59
CA THR A 165 -37.59 2.61 -3.82
C THR A 165 -38.79 3.20 -4.57
N PRO A 166 -40.03 2.75 -4.31
CA PRO A 166 -41.22 3.25 -4.99
C PRO A 166 -41.31 4.79 -5.02
N THR A 167 -40.95 5.43 -3.90
CA THR A 167 -40.65 6.86 -3.86
C THR A 167 -39.27 7.10 -4.47
N ARG A 168 -39.14 7.18 -5.80
CA ARG A 168 -37.80 7.33 -6.43
C ARG A 168 -37.09 8.61 -5.99
N GLY A 169 -35.85 8.50 -5.53
CA GLY A 169 -34.99 9.66 -5.24
C GLY A 169 -34.02 9.48 -4.08
N LEU A 170 -33.37 10.59 -3.69
CA LEU A 170 -32.42 10.61 -2.58
C LEU A 170 -33.17 10.67 -1.23
N GLY A 171 -33.20 9.55 -0.52
CA GLY A 171 -33.73 9.43 0.83
C GLY A 171 -32.69 9.56 1.93
N CYS A 172 -33.14 9.43 3.19
CA CYS A 172 -32.24 9.39 4.34
C CYS A 172 -31.26 8.21 4.27
N ARG A 173 -31.71 7.04 3.77
CA ARG A 173 -30.88 5.83 3.64
C ARG A 173 -29.81 5.99 2.57
N SER A 174 -30.22 6.28 1.33
CA SER A 174 -29.32 6.51 0.20
C SER A 174 -28.37 7.70 0.46
N GLY A 175 -28.87 8.77 1.09
CA GLY A 175 -28.06 9.93 1.50
C GLY A 175 -27.00 9.58 2.54
N SER A 176 -27.32 8.71 3.51
CA SER A 176 -26.35 8.25 4.51
C SER A 176 -25.23 7.43 3.89
N TYR A 177 -25.56 6.55 2.95
CA TYR A 177 -24.56 5.79 2.18
C TYR A 177 -23.72 6.66 1.26
N LEU A 178 -24.34 7.64 0.60
CA LEU A 178 -23.63 8.60 -0.25
C LEU A 178 -22.63 9.44 0.55
N LEU A 179 -23.03 9.95 1.72
CA LEU A 179 -22.15 10.67 2.64
C LEU A 179 -20.97 9.79 3.05
N TYR A 180 -21.25 8.53 3.44
CA TYR A 180 -20.21 7.56 3.78
C TYR A 180 -19.20 7.34 2.64
N ALA A 181 -19.68 7.18 1.40
CA ALA A 181 -18.84 6.93 0.24
C ALA A 181 -17.97 8.14 -0.14
N ILE A 182 -18.54 9.35 -0.09
CA ILE A 182 -17.81 10.59 -0.35
C ILE A 182 -16.72 10.81 0.70
N VAL A 183 -17.08 10.72 2.00
CA VAL A 183 -16.13 10.93 3.09
C VAL A 183 -15.02 9.87 3.05
N SER A 184 -15.34 8.61 2.76
CA SER A 184 -14.33 7.54 2.57
C SER A 184 -13.33 7.89 1.45
N THR A 185 -13.82 8.42 0.33
CA THR A 185 -12.96 8.84 -0.79
C THR A 185 -12.05 10.01 -0.39
N ILE A 186 -12.60 11.01 0.33
CA ILE A 186 -11.83 12.16 0.84
C ILE A 186 -10.74 11.68 1.80
N VAL A 187 -11.06 10.80 2.75
CA VAL A 187 -10.10 10.20 3.68
C VAL A 187 -8.96 9.53 2.92
N TRP A 188 -9.28 8.72 1.92
CA TRP A 188 -8.27 8.06 1.09
C TRP A 188 -7.33 9.07 0.40
N VAL A 189 -7.88 10.12 -0.23
CA VAL A 189 -7.07 11.19 -0.86
C VAL A 189 -6.14 11.86 0.16
N LEU A 190 -6.67 12.22 1.33
CA LEU A 190 -5.89 12.88 2.39
C LEU A 190 -4.73 12.00 2.87
N LEU A 191 -4.96 10.71 3.08
CA LEU A 191 -3.93 9.78 3.56
C LEU A 191 -2.85 9.50 2.50
N VAL A 192 -3.23 9.33 1.24
CA VAL A 192 -2.28 9.18 0.13
C VAL A 192 -1.45 10.45 -0.04
N PHE A 193 -2.09 11.62 -0.02
CA PHE A 193 -1.41 12.90 -0.13
C PHE A 193 -0.44 13.15 1.04
N ALA A 194 -0.86 12.85 2.28
CA ALA A 194 0.01 12.93 3.44
C ALA A 194 1.23 11.99 3.32
N ASN A 195 1.07 10.81 2.71
CA ASN A 195 2.19 9.90 2.49
C ASN A 195 3.17 10.42 1.43
N ILE A 196 2.67 10.98 0.33
CA ILE A 196 3.49 11.66 -0.70
C ILE A 196 4.31 12.79 -0.07
N LEU A 197 3.67 13.59 0.78
CA LEU A 197 4.31 14.74 1.40
C LEU A 197 5.36 14.33 2.45
N SER A 198 5.06 13.28 3.23
CA SER A 198 6.00 12.66 4.17
C SER A 198 7.21 12.04 3.46
N HIS A 199 7.03 11.47 2.26
CA HIS A 199 8.14 10.97 1.46
C HIS A 199 8.97 12.12 0.88
N TYR A 200 8.31 13.16 0.38
CA TYR A 200 8.98 14.37 -0.11
C TYR A 200 9.86 15.03 0.95
N SER A 201 9.44 15.02 2.22
CA SER A 201 10.26 15.56 3.32
C SER A 201 11.53 14.77 3.63
N THR A 202 11.71 13.58 3.04
CA THR A 202 12.97 12.81 3.17
C THR A 202 14.01 13.16 2.11
N PHE A 203 13.69 14.06 1.16
CA PHE A 203 14.59 14.39 0.07
C PHE A 203 15.71 15.35 0.49
N ASP A 204 16.94 14.92 0.29
CA ASP A 204 18.14 15.74 0.51
C ASP A 204 18.39 16.73 -0.64
N CYS A 205 19.01 17.87 -0.28
CA CYS A 205 19.45 18.88 -1.24
C CYS A 205 20.93 18.72 -1.57
N THR A 206 21.25 18.64 -2.86
CA THR A 206 22.62 18.58 -3.38
C THR A 206 23.18 19.97 -3.76
N SER A 207 22.45 21.06 -3.52
CA SER A 207 22.93 22.41 -3.85
C SER A 207 24.04 22.88 -2.91
N TYR A 208 25.09 23.48 -3.49
CA TYR A 208 26.19 24.12 -2.77
C TYR A 208 25.84 25.54 -2.28
N VAL A 209 24.76 26.13 -2.80
CA VAL A 209 24.34 27.49 -2.44
C VAL A 209 23.54 27.46 -1.13
N LEU A 210 24.04 28.17 -0.10
CA LEU A 210 23.45 28.18 1.23
C LEU A 210 21.98 28.64 1.24
N GLU A 211 21.64 29.66 0.46
CA GLU A 211 20.27 30.20 0.40
C GLU A 211 19.28 29.23 -0.24
N GLU A 212 19.70 28.48 -1.26
CA GLU A 212 18.87 27.41 -1.86
C GLU A 212 18.67 26.26 -0.88
N LYS A 213 19.74 25.89 -0.16
CA LYS A 213 19.70 24.86 0.88
C LYS A 213 18.73 25.22 2.01
N LYS A 214 18.77 26.44 2.52
CA LYS A 214 17.81 26.95 3.54
C LYS A 214 16.36 26.88 3.04
N LYS A 215 16.10 27.37 1.82
CA LYS A 215 14.75 27.33 1.22
C LYS A 215 14.25 25.90 1.03
N HIS A 216 15.13 24.98 0.64
CA HIS A 216 14.79 23.56 0.50
C HIS A 216 14.41 22.94 1.85
N TYR A 217 15.21 23.13 2.90
CA TYR A 217 14.88 22.61 4.22
C TYR A 217 13.59 23.20 4.77
N ALA A 218 13.32 24.48 4.57
CA ALA A 218 12.04 25.08 4.98
C ALA A 218 10.84 24.45 4.27
N ARG A 219 10.96 24.13 2.96
CA ARG A 219 9.92 23.43 2.20
C ARG A 219 9.72 22.00 2.68
N VAL A 220 10.82 21.30 2.97
CA VAL A 220 10.83 19.93 3.48
C VAL A 220 10.20 19.86 4.88
N ASP A 221 10.53 20.80 5.76
CA ASP A 221 9.98 20.88 7.11
C ASP A 221 8.48 21.23 7.11
N LEU A 222 8.08 22.18 6.26
CA LEU A 222 6.68 22.50 6.03
C LEU A 222 5.90 21.28 5.49
N ALA A 223 6.48 20.55 4.52
CA ALA A 223 5.91 19.33 3.99
C ALA A 223 5.74 18.27 5.09
N GLY A 224 6.78 18.03 5.90
CA GLY A 224 6.73 17.11 7.04
C GLY A 224 5.61 17.49 8.01
N SER A 225 5.57 18.75 8.44
CA SER A 225 4.56 19.27 9.36
C SER A 225 3.13 19.16 8.81
N LEU A 226 2.92 19.58 7.57
CA LEU A 226 1.62 19.49 6.91
C LEU A 226 1.17 18.03 6.75
N SER A 227 2.10 17.11 6.46
CA SER A 227 1.79 15.69 6.33
C SER A 227 1.24 15.11 7.63
N ILE A 228 1.78 15.52 8.78
CA ILE A 228 1.32 15.08 10.11
C ILE A 228 -0.10 15.60 10.37
N ILE A 229 -0.36 16.88 10.07
CA ILE A 229 -1.67 17.51 10.28
C ILE A 229 -2.73 16.83 9.42
N ILE A 230 -2.48 16.71 8.11
CA ILE A 230 -3.41 16.08 7.15
C ILE A 230 -3.69 14.64 7.56
N ARG A 231 -2.66 13.88 7.98
CA ARG A 231 -2.81 12.49 8.40
C ARG A 231 -3.66 12.36 9.66
N ARG A 232 -3.45 13.22 10.66
CA ARG A 232 -4.26 13.23 11.90
C ARG A 232 -5.72 13.56 11.57
N PHE A 233 -5.95 14.60 10.78
CA PHE A 233 -7.29 14.99 10.34
C PHE A 233 -7.98 13.86 9.56
N GLY A 234 -7.29 13.27 8.58
CA GLY A 234 -7.81 12.15 7.78
C GLY A 234 -8.21 10.94 8.63
N LYS A 235 -7.42 10.61 9.67
CA LYS A 235 -7.78 9.52 10.61
C LYS A 235 -8.98 9.84 11.49
N VAL A 236 -9.07 11.08 12.00
CA VAL A 236 -10.24 11.51 12.79
C VAL A 236 -11.48 11.44 11.92
N LEU A 237 -11.41 11.94 10.68
CA LEU A 237 -12.50 11.88 9.72
C LEU A 237 -12.87 10.43 9.39
N ALA A 238 -11.89 9.53 9.23
CA ALA A 238 -12.14 8.11 9.04
C ALA A 238 -12.87 7.47 10.22
N ALA A 239 -12.50 7.80 11.45
CA ALA A 239 -13.15 7.31 12.66
C ALA A 239 -14.59 7.80 12.76
N VAL A 240 -14.83 9.09 12.49
CA VAL A 240 -16.19 9.66 12.44
C VAL A 240 -17.02 8.98 11.35
N ASN A 241 -16.44 8.74 10.18
CA ASN A 241 -17.13 8.07 9.09
C ASN A 241 -17.48 6.60 9.40
N ALA A 242 -16.60 5.91 10.13
CA ALA A 242 -16.87 4.55 10.62
C ALA A 242 -18.01 4.52 11.64
N VAL A 243 -18.04 5.48 12.57
CA VAL A 243 -19.16 5.65 13.52
C VAL A 243 -20.46 5.97 12.77
N TRP A 244 -20.40 6.83 11.74
CA TRP A 244 -21.55 7.19 10.92
C TRP A 244 -22.18 5.98 10.22
N ILE A 245 -21.37 5.16 9.53
CA ILE A 245 -21.91 3.99 8.82
C ILE A 245 -22.45 2.94 9.80
N PHE A 246 -21.79 2.73 10.94
CA PHE A 246 -22.29 1.84 11.99
C PHE A 246 -23.64 2.32 12.55
N THR A 247 -23.75 3.62 12.83
CA THR A 247 -24.98 4.25 13.32
C THR A 247 -26.10 4.13 12.28
N THR A 248 -25.78 4.33 11.00
CA THR A 248 -26.72 4.16 9.89
C THR A 248 -27.24 2.73 9.82
N CYS A 249 -26.38 1.72 10.01
CA CYS A 249 -26.80 0.32 10.10
C CYS A 249 -27.74 0.10 11.31
N MET A 250 -27.42 0.65 12.48
CA MET A 250 -28.30 0.54 13.66
C MET A 250 -29.67 1.19 13.41
N PHE A 251 -29.70 2.37 12.78
CA PHE A 251 -30.94 3.06 12.41
C PHE A 251 -31.80 2.27 11.42
N GLN A 252 -31.20 1.46 10.54
CA GLN A 252 -31.96 0.56 9.69
C GLN A 252 -32.61 -0.57 10.49
N PHE A 253 -31.87 -1.18 11.42
CA PHE A 253 -32.41 -2.26 12.26
C PHE A 253 -33.51 -1.78 13.20
N THR A 254 -33.42 -0.55 13.72
CA THR A 254 -34.43 0.01 14.63
C THR A 254 -35.61 0.66 13.90
N SER A 255 -35.67 0.57 12.56
CA SER A 255 -36.70 1.24 11.75
C SER A 255 -36.73 2.77 11.94
N PHE A 256 -35.63 3.38 12.38
CA PHE A 256 -35.52 4.84 12.56
C PHE A 256 -35.80 5.60 11.26
N PHE A 257 -35.42 5.01 10.12
CA PHE A 257 -35.68 5.57 8.80
C PHE A 257 -37.12 5.41 8.31
N ASN A 258 -37.99 4.66 9.00
CA ASN A 258 -39.38 4.42 8.59
C ASN A 258 -40.31 5.51 9.10
N CYS A 259 -39.91 6.77 8.90
CA CYS A 259 -40.72 7.93 9.22
C CYS A 259 -41.13 8.62 7.92
N CYS A 260 -42.26 9.33 7.93
CA CYS A 260 -42.78 9.97 6.73
C CYS A 260 -41.76 10.90 6.05
N TRP A 261 -40.87 11.53 6.82
CA TRP A 261 -39.83 12.39 6.26
C TRP A 261 -38.81 11.62 5.42
N CYS A 262 -38.35 10.48 5.92
CA CYS A 262 -37.35 9.65 5.27
C CYS A 262 -37.93 8.76 4.17
N ASP A 263 -39.12 8.17 4.38
CA ASP A 263 -39.76 7.29 3.39
C ASP A 263 -40.29 8.07 2.17
N SER A 264 -40.68 9.33 2.35
CA SER A 264 -41.15 10.18 1.24
C SER A 264 -40.00 10.81 0.43
N ASN A 265 -38.74 10.46 0.74
CA ASN A 265 -37.54 10.98 0.07
C ASN A 265 -37.48 12.51 -0.04
N VAL A 266 -37.89 13.20 1.04
CA VAL A 266 -37.93 14.67 1.13
C VAL A 266 -36.56 15.29 0.89
N LEU A 267 -35.47 14.60 1.23
CA LEU A 267 -34.11 15.10 1.05
C LEU A 267 -33.77 15.33 -0.43
N GLY A 268 -34.24 14.46 -1.34
CA GLY A 268 -34.05 14.61 -2.79
C GLY A 268 -35.17 15.36 -3.51
N LEU A 269 -36.43 15.14 -3.11
CA LEU A 269 -37.60 15.71 -3.79
C LEU A 269 -38.00 17.09 -3.25
N GLY A 270 -37.57 17.43 -2.03
CA GLY A 270 -38.00 18.62 -1.30
C GLY A 270 -39.39 18.47 -0.67
N ALA A 271 -39.69 19.29 0.33
CA ALA A 271 -40.91 19.19 1.12
C ALA A 271 -42.21 19.37 0.30
N ALA A 272 -42.14 20.10 -0.82
CA ALA A 272 -43.30 20.38 -1.66
C ALA A 272 -43.65 19.27 -2.67
N ARG A 273 -42.71 18.36 -2.98
CA ARG A 273 -42.88 17.32 -4.01
C ARG A 273 -42.71 15.90 -3.49
N ALA A 274 -42.31 15.75 -2.23
CA ALA A 274 -42.24 14.47 -1.58
C ALA A 274 -43.63 13.84 -1.45
N TYR A 275 -43.69 12.53 -1.66
CA TYR A 275 -44.92 11.75 -1.58
C TYR A 275 -44.60 10.41 -0.95
N ASN A 276 -45.61 9.76 -0.38
CA ASN A 276 -45.51 8.41 0.15
C ASN A 276 -46.42 7.47 -0.64
N VAL A 277 -45.95 6.26 -0.92
CA VAL A 277 -46.70 5.26 -1.67
C VAL A 277 -47.39 4.32 -0.68
N ILE A 278 -48.72 4.34 -0.64
CA ILE A 278 -49.52 3.53 0.31
C ILE A 278 -49.92 2.19 -0.30
N SER A 279 -50.13 2.15 -1.62
CA SER A 279 -50.46 0.93 -2.37
C SER A 279 -49.39 0.71 -3.44
N LEU A 280 -48.68 -0.42 -3.36
CA LEU A 280 -47.74 -0.82 -4.40
C LEU A 280 -48.48 -1.48 -5.56
N THR A 281 -48.13 -1.06 -6.77
CA THR A 281 -48.51 -1.73 -8.02
C THR A 281 -47.56 -2.90 -8.32
N ASN A 282 -48.00 -3.87 -9.12
CA ASN A 282 -47.13 -4.99 -9.54
C ASN A 282 -45.90 -4.50 -10.30
N GLU A 283 -46.03 -3.43 -11.09
CA GLU A 283 -44.92 -2.82 -11.83
C GLU A 283 -43.85 -2.24 -10.91
N GLU A 284 -44.26 -1.58 -9.81
CA GLU A 284 -43.32 -1.05 -8.81
C GLU A 284 -42.59 -2.18 -8.07
N VAL A 285 -43.30 -3.26 -7.73
CA VAL A 285 -42.70 -4.45 -7.11
C VAL A 285 -41.66 -5.09 -8.03
N ASP A 286 -41.99 -5.26 -9.31
CA ASP A 286 -41.06 -5.82 -10.31
C ASP A 286 -39.86 -4.90 -10.52
N SER A 287 -40.07 -3.58 -10.57
CA SER A 287 -38.99 -2.58 -10.66
C SER A 287 -38.06 -2.62 -9.45
N THR A 288 -38.59 -2.64 -8.23
CA THR A 288 -37.78 -2.74 -7.00
C THR A 288 -37.02 -4.07 -6.94
N ARG A 289 -37.65 -5.17 -7.38
CA ARG A 289 -37.00 -6.48 -7.48
C ARG A 289 -35.83 -6.45 -8.47
N ALA A 290 -36.04 -5.87 -9.65
CA ALA A 290 -35.00 -5.71 -10.66
C ALA A 290 -33.84 -4.85 -10.15
N ALA A 291 -34.14 -3.75 -9.45
CA ALA A 291 -33.11 -2.89 -8.84
C ALA A 291 -32.30 -3.64 -7.78
N TRP A 292 -32.95 -4.46 -6.95
CA TRP A 292 -32.28 -5.29 -5.95
C TRP A 292 -31.35 -6.34 -6.59
N ILE A 293 -31.82 -7.04 -7.64
CA ILE A 293 -30.99 -7.98 -8.41
C ILE A 293 -29.80 -7.26 -9.02
N GLY A 294 -30.03 -6.10 -9.66
CA GLY A 294 -28.99 -5.27 -10.25
C GLY A 294 -27.94 -4.83 -9.22
N GLY A 295 -28.38 -4.36 -8.05
CA GLY A 295 -27.51 -3.99 -6.95
C GLY A 295 -26.68 -5.17 -6.42
N ALA A 296 -27.29 -6.34 -6.24
CA ALA A 296 -26.60 -7.55 -5.80
C ALA A 296 -25.52 -7.99 -6.80
N VAL A 297 -25.83 -7.99 -8.10
CA VAL A 297 -24.88 -8.29 -9.17
C VAL A 297 -23.74 -7.28 -9.19
N PHE A 298 -24.04 -5.98 -9.06
CA PHE A 298 -23.05 -4.91 -9.09
C PHE A 298 -22.06 -5.00 -7.92
N ALA A 299 -22.57 -5.16 -6.69
CA ALA A 299 -21.73 -5.32 -5.50
C ALA A 299 -20.87 -6.59 -5.57
N SER A 300 -21.49 -7.72 -5.95
CA SER A 300 -20.78 -9.01 -6.04
C SER A 300 -19.73 -9.00 -7.14
N GLY A 301 -20.03 -8.39 -8.29
CA GLY A 301 -19.10 -8.24 -9.41
C GLY A 301 -17.89 -7.38 -9.03
N ALA A 302 -18.10 -6.24 -8.36
CA ALA A 302 -17.02 -5.40 -7.87
C ALA A 302 -16.11 -6.14 -6.86
N ALA A 303 -16.70 -6.92 -5.96
CA ALA A 303 -15.95 -7.76 -5.01
C ALA A 303 -15.17 -8.87 -5.73
N ALA A 304 -15.79 -9.56 -6.70
CA ALA A 304 -15.16 -10.62 -7.48
C ALA A 304 -13.96 -10.12 -8.28
N ILE A 305 -14.07 -8.94 -8.91
CA ILE A 305 -12.96 -8.30 -9.63
C ILE A 305 -11.80 -8.02 -8.66
N TYR A 306 -12.09 -7.44 -7.50
CA TYR A 306 -11.07 -7.13 -6.50
C TYR A 306 -10.37 -8.39 -6.00
N VAL A 307 -11.12 -9.41 -5.59
CA VAL A 307 -10.58 -10.68 -5.10
C VAL A 307 -9.79 -11.42 -6.21
N GLY A 308 -10.30 -11.42 -7.44
CA GLY A 308 -9.61 -11.99 -8.59
C GLY A 308 -8.25 -11.33 -8.83
N PHE A 309 -8.20 -9.99 -8.76
CA PHE A 309 -6.94 -9.26 -8.87
C PHE A 309 -5.94 -9.65 -7.76
N ILE A 310 -6.37 -9.66 -6.51
CA ILE A 310 -5.51 -10.03 -5.37
C ILE A 310 -4.92 -11.43 -5.56
N ASN A 311 -5.74 -12.41 -5.96
CA ASN A 311 -5.28 -13.79 -6.18
C ASN A 311 -4.30 -13.94 -7.36
N VAL A 312 -4.41 -13.11 -8.40
CA VAL A 312 -3.50 -13.17 -9.56
C VAL A 312 -2.17 -12.48 -9.27
N PHE A 313 -2.15 -11.44 -8.44
CA PHE A 313 -0.97 -10.56 -8.30
C PHE A 313 -0.20 -10.69 -6.98
N ILE A 314 -0.77 -11.29 -5.91
CA ILE A 314 -0.06 -11.41 -4.62
C ILE A 314 0.89 -12.61 -4.57
N ASP A 315 0.63 -13.69 -5.32
CA ASP A 315 1.51 -14.86 -5.39
C ASP A 315 1.80 -15.26 -6.84
N PRO A 316 2.77 -14.62 -7.53
CA PRO A 316 3.33 -15.23 -8.73
C PRO A 316 4.00 -16.55 -8.31
N PRO A 317 3.66 -17.70 -8.91
CA PRO A 317 4.35 -18.95 -8.59
C PRO A 317 5.85 -18.74 -8.82
N LEU A 318 6.64 -18.76 -7.75
CA LEU A 318 8.08 -18.79 -7.83
C LEU A 318 8.43 -19.99 -8.69
N SER A 319 9.08 -19.77 -9.85
CA SER A 319 9.62 -20.86 -10.64
C SER A 319 10.55 -21.64 -9.72
N VAL A 320 10.14 -22.86 -9.36
CA VAL A 320 10.90 -23.75 -8.48
C VAL A 320 12.23 -24.02 -9.18
N GLY A 321 13.28 -23.31 -8.76
CA GLY A 321 14.64 -23.67 -9.08
C GLY A 321 14.92 -25.06 -8.51
N PRO A 322 15.79 -25.86 -9.14
CA PRO A 322 15.99 -27.25 -8.75
C PRO A 322 16.34 -27.33 -7.27
N ILE A 323 15.52 -28.11 -6.54
CA ILE A 323 15.71 -28.44 -5.14
C ILE A 323 17.07 -29.13 -5.04
N ALA A 324 18.06 -28.42 -4.49
CA ALA A 324 19.28 -29.04 -4.03
C ALA A 324 18.93 -29.92 -2.83
N ASN A 325 18.70 -31.21 -3.10
CA ASN A 325 18.64 -32.22 -2.06
C ASN A 325 19.99 -32.26 -1.35
N LYS A 326 19.92 -32.16 -0.02
CA LYS A 326 21.05 -32.35 0.90
C LYS A 326 21.72 -33.70 0.72
#